data_AF-A0A673FF51-F1
#
_entry.id   AF-A0A673FF51-F1
#
_cell.length_a   1.000
_cell.length_b   1.000
_cell.length_c   1.000
_cell.angle_alpha   90.00
_cell.angle_beta   90.00
_cell.angle_gamma   90.00
#
_symmetry.space_group_name_H-M   'P 1'
#
loop_
_entity.id
_entity.type
_entity.pdbx_description
1 polymer ?
#
loop_
_entity_poly.entity_id
_entity_poly.type
_entity_poly.pdbx_seq_one_letter_code
_entity_poly.pdbx_strand_id
1 'polypeptide(L)'
;TLAHMRAKASDKSQSRAVVDLLRRLLGNRSRDFIVSVNRTLSNDTLDVCELRSAKNNKILAVGSTGVAVATGIYNYLKYFCNCHVSWSGDQLNIPRPLPPLTGVLRINTPHRFRYYQNVCTQSYSSVWWDWPRWQMEIDWMALNGINLPLAFTGQEVLWQEVYLSLGLNQTELDRFFTGPAFLAWNRMGNLFQWGGPLPQSWHVKQLYLSFGMIPVLPAFSGIVPEGITRLFPQANVTKLNPWSHFNCTYSSAYVLDPRDPLFQRIGALFLTQVIKEFGTDHIYNTDTFNEMVPASSDPAYLASISRAVFNTMTSVDPQAIWLMQGWLFISNPSFWKPDQVKALLHGVPLGRMIVLDLFAESMPVYSSTNSFYSQPFIWCMLHNFGGNSGLFGTVESINSGPFNAIRFPNSTLVGLGLTPEGIEQNPVIYELMSELAWRKEPVNLSKWVSLYALRHYGSMDENLTAAWQLLFHSVYNCTLPQYKNHNRSPLVHRPSLRMQTDIWYEPTDFYKAWKLLFEAAPGLATLETFRYDLVDVTRQALQLLTTEFYKEIRNAFQVNPNLRVMPDVDELARNLYYSLHEDLKNELHKLLLFLALKNLGLFQE
;
A
#
# COMPACT_ATOMS: atom_id res chain seq x y z
N THR A 1 21.64 3.02 -15.78
CA THR A 1 20.96 4.33 -15.71
C THR A 1 19.47 4.12 -15.82
N LEU A 2 18.64 4.75 -14.98
CA LEU A 2 17.18 4.67 -15.06
C LEU A 2 16.58 5.80 -15.92
N ALA A 3 17.43 6.66 -16.50
CA ALA A 3 17.08 7.91 -17.18
C ALA A 3 16.10 7.78 -18.35
N HIS A 4 16.05 6.61 -18.99
CA HIS A 4 15.15 6.29 -20.10
C HIS A 4 13.71 6.07 -19.65
N MET A 5 13.49 5.66 -18.39
CA MET A 5 12.15 5.53 -17.83
C MET A 5 11.52 6.91 -17.63
N ARG A 6 10.54 7.22 -18.47
CA ARG A 6 9.74 8.44 -18.45
C ARG A 6 8.38 8.13 -19.04
N ALA A 7 7.32 8.76 -18.52
CA ALA A 7 6.01 8.60 -19.10
C ALA A 7 5.96 9.07 -20.56
N LYS A 8 5.29 8.29 -21.41
CA LYS A 8 5.16 8.56 -22.84
C LYS A 8 4.12 9.63 -23.18
N ALA A 9 3.22 9.96 -22.24
CA ALA A 9 2.16 10.94 -22.45
C ALA A 9 2.73 12.34 -22.77
N SER A 10 2.13 13.02 -23.75
CA SER A 10 2.52 14.40 -24.10
C SER A 10 2.22 15.40 -22.98
N ASP A 11 2.95 16.51 -22.92
CA ASP A 11 2.74 17.57 -21.92
C ASP A 11 1.30 18.12 -21.98
N LYS A 12 0.73 18.23 -23.18
CA LYS A 12 -0.67 18.62 -23.39
C LYS A 12 -1.66 17.61 -22.84
N SER A 13 -1.41 16.31 -23.03
CA SER A 13 -2.25 15.23 -22.50
C SER A 13 -2.22 15.21 -20.98
N GLN A 14 -1.03 15.32 -20.37
CA GLN A 14 -0.86 15.36 -18.92
C GLN A 14 -1.54 16.62 -18.32
N SER A 15 -1.39 17.78 -18.97
CA SER A 15 -2.07 19.02 -18.54
C SER A 15 -3.59 18.84 -18.53
N ARG A 16 -4.15 18.19 -19.57
CA ARG A 16 -5.59 17.91 -19.65
C ARG A 16 -6.03 16.95 -18.54
N ALA A 17 -5.27 15.89 -18.29
CA ALA A 17 -5.57 14.93 -17.23
C ALA A 17 -5.68 15.62 -15.86
N VAL A 18 -4.75 16.53 -15.55
CA VAL A 18 -4.80 17.33 -14.30
C VAL A 18 -6.01 18.26 -14.27
N VAL A 19 -6.37 18.92 -15.38
CA VAL A 19 -7.59 19.74 -15.44
C VAL A 19 -8.84 18.91 -15.18
N ASP A 20 -8.91 17.69 -15.73
CA ASP A 20 -10.05 16.79 -15.53
C ASP A 20 -10.11 16.26 -14.08
N LEU A 21 -8.96 15.98 -13.45
CA LEU A 21 -8.85 15.69 -12.01
C LEU A 21 -9.40 16.84 -11.19
N LEU A 22 -8.96 18.07 -11.44
CA LEU A 22 -9.46 19.24 -10.69
C LEU A 22 -10.94 19.47 -10.92
N ARG A 23 -11.48 19.13 -12.10
CA ARG A 23 -12.93 19.22 -12.35
C ARG A 23 -13.71 18.20 -11.52
N ARG A 24 -13.21 16.98 -11.37
CA ARG A 24 -13.81 15.96 -10.50
C ARG A 24 -13.74 16.38 -9.03
N LEU A 25 -12.57 16.84 -8.59
CA LEU A 25 -12.32 17.20 -7.20
C LEU A 25 -13.02 18.50 -6.78
N LEU A 26 -12.95 19.56 -7.60
CA LEU A 26 -13.32 20.92 -7.23
C LEU A 26 -14.52 21.48 -8.01
N GLY A 27 -15.08 20.71 -8.95
CA GLY A 27 -16.17 21.16 -9.82
C GLY A 27 -15.80 22.45 -10.56
N ASN A 28 -16.66 23.47 -10.43
CA ASN A 28 -16.48 24.77 -11.08
C ASN A 28 -15.24 25.53 -10.60
N ARG A 29 -14.76 25.26 -9.37
CA ARG A 29 -13.57 25.91 -8.78
C ARG A 29 -12.27 25.47 -9.46
N SER A 30 -12.29 24.40 -10.26
CA SER A 30 -11.16 24.01 -11.12
C SER A 30 -10.66 25.15 -12.02
N ARG A 31 -11.54 26.09 -12.39
CA ARG A 31 -11.22 27.26 -13.24
C ARG A 31 -10.37 28.34 -12.54
N ASP A 32 -10.22 28.24 -11.22
CA ASP A 32 -9.35 29.11 -10.44
C ASP A 32 -7.87 28.72 -10.60
N PHE A 33 -7.60 27.54 -11.17
CA PHE A 33 -6.26 27.05 -11.46
C PHE A 33 -5.98 27.10 -12.97
N ILE A 34 -4.81 27.64 -13.33
CA ILE A 34 -4.27 27.57 -14.69
C ILE A 34 -3.19 26.49 -14.66
N VAL A 35 -3.40 25.42 -15.42
CA VAL A 35 -2.58 24.20 -15.38
C VAL A 35 -1.71 24.11 -16.63
N SER A 36 -0.41 23.86 -16.44
CA SER A 36 0.51 23.59 -17.54
C SER A 36 1.57 22.56 -17.13
N VAL A 37 1.82 21.59 -17.99
CA VAL A 37 2.99 20.71 -17.88
C VAL A 37 4.05 21.21 -18.85
N ASN A 38 5.28 21.30 -18.37
CA ASN A 38 6.47 21.61 -19.14
C ASN A 38 7.62 20.70 -18.68
N ARG A 39 7.90 19.65 -19.45
CA ARG A 39 8.98 18.69 -19.14
C ARG A 39 10.37 19.30 -19.02
N THR A 40 10.60 20.48 -19.60
CA THR A 40 11.89 21.19 -19.55
C THR A 40 12.10 21.98 -18.24
N LEU A 41 11.09 22.04 -17.36
CA LEU A 41 11.20 22.68 -16.05
C LEU A 41 12.22 22.00 -15.13
N SER A 42 12.55 20.73 -15.43
CA SER A 42 13.54 19.94 -14.72
C SER A 42 14.45 19.20 -15.69
N ASN A 43 15.76 19.30 -15.49
CA ASN A 43 16.78 18.70 -16.36
C ASN A 43 17.26 17.32 -15.88
N ASP A 44 16.98 16.95 -14.62
CA ASP A 44 17.59 15.81 -13.92
C ASP A 44 16.61 14.63 -13.69
N THR A 45 15.47 14.62 -14.39
CA THR A 45 14.36 13.65 -14.22
C THR A 45 13.65 13.69 -12.86
N LEU A 46 14.00 14.62 -11.97
CA LEU A 46 13.29 14.82 -10.71
C LEU A 46 12.08 15.72 -10.94
N ASP A 47 10.97 15.38 -10.26
CA ASP A 47 9.74 16.13 -10.43
C ASP A 47 9.76 17.46 -9.69
N VAL A 48 9.25 18.49 -10.37
CA VAL A 48 9.13 19.84 -9.84
C VAL A 48 7.81 20.46 -10.24
N CYS A 49 7.21 21.23 -9.34
CA CYS A 49 6.10 22.13 -9.62
C CYS A 49 6.38 23.54 -9.09
N GLU A 50 5.99 24.55 -9.85
CA GLU A 50 5.99 25.95 -9.48
C GLU A 50 4.56 26.48 -9.49
N LEU A 51 4.14 27.11 -8.39
CA LEU A 51 2.87 27.81 -8.26
C LEU A 51 3.12 29.31 -8.04
N ARG A 52 2.31 30.14 -8.69
CA ARG A 52 2.31 31.60 -8.48
C ARG A 52 0.92 32.18 -8.67
N SER A 53 0.64 33.29 -8.00
CA SER A 53 -0.56 34.07 -8.27
C SER A 53 -0.54 34.63 -9.70
N ALA A 54 -1.68 34.54 -10.37
CA ALA A 54 -1.94 35.07 -11.69
C ALA A 54 -3.05 36.14 -11.63
N LYS A 55 -3.31 36.81 -12.76
CA LYS A 55 -4.41 37.78 -12.85
C LYS A 55 -5.75 37.15 -12.45
N ASN A 56 -6.66 37.97 -11.91
CA ASN A 56 -8.02 37.58 -11.50
C ASN A 56 -8.07 36.54 -10.37
N ASN A 57 -7.17 36.65 -9.38
CA ASN A 57 -7.13 35.77 -8.19
C ASN A 57 -7.01 34.27 -8.53
N LYS A 58 -6.33 33.95 -9.63
CA LYS A 58 -6.05 32.57 -10.05
C LYS A 58 -4.67 32.12 -9.61
N ILE A 59 -4.47 30.81 -9.53
CA ILE A 59 -3.16 30.21 -9.31
C ILE A 59 -2.68 29.55 -10.61
N LEU A 60 -1.52 29.97 -11.11
CA LEU A 60 -0.84 29.28 -12.21
C LEU A 60 0.08 28.21 -11.62
N ALA A 61 -0.14 26.97 -12.02
CA ALA A 61 0.67 25.81 -11.66
C ALA A 61 1.38 25.26 -12.91
N VAL A 62 2.71 25.24 -12.88
CA VAL A 62 3.56 24.68 -13.94
C VAL A 62 4.40 23.55 -13.36
N GLY A 63 4.39 22.37 -13.96
CA GLY A 63 5.15 21.22 -13.44
C GLY A 63 5.87 20.43 -14.52
N SER A 64 6.91 19.68 -14.13
CA SER A 64 7.66 18.79 -15.01
C SER A 64 6.83 17.64 -15.57
N THR A 65 5.84 17.19 -14.79
CA THR A 65 4.89 16.12 -15.12
C THR A 65 3.49 16.47 -14.61
N GLY A 66 2.46 15.76 -15.09
CA GLY A 66 1.09 15.91 -14.60
C GLY A 66 0.97 15.60 -13.11
N VAL A 67 1.62 14.51 -12.67
CA VAL A 67 1.75 14.16 -11.24
C VAL A 67 2.35 15.32 -10.45
N ALA A 68 3.44 15.93 -10.90
CA ALA A 68 4.05 17.07 -10.21
C ALA A 68 3.08 18.26 -10.07
N VAL A 69 2.29 18.57 -11.11
CA VAL A 69 1.29 19.63 -11.03
C VAL A 69 0.18 19.28 -10.04
N ALA A 70 -0.34 18.06 -10.08
CA ALA A 70 -1.39 17.61 -9.14
C ALA A 70 -0.90 17.71 -7.69
N THR A 71 0.31 17.23 -7.39
CA THR A 71 0.92 17.34 -6.06
C THR A 71 1.17 18.79 -5.65
N GLY A 72 1.64 19.63 -6.57
CA GLY A 72 1.88 21.04 -6.29
C GLY A 72 0.59 21.79 -5.93
N ILE A 73 -0.49 21.52 -6.65
CA ILE A 73 -1.82 22.06 -6.33
C ILE A 73 -2.33 21.49 -5.00
N TYR A 74 -2.16 20.19 -4.76
CA TYR A 74 -2.57 19.59 -3.48
C TYR A 74 -1.82 20.19 -2.29
N ASN A 75 -0.51 20.43 -2.42
CA ASN A 75 0.27 21.13 -1.40
C ASN A 75 -0.28 22.53 -1.12
N TYR A 76 -0.62 23.30 -2.16
CA TYR A 76 -1.26 24.60 -2.00
C TYR A 76 -2.62 24.47 -1.29
N LEU A 77 -3.46 23.51 -1.68
CA LEU A 77 -4.73 23.24 -1.03
C LEU A 77 -4.54 22.91 0.46
N LYS A 78 -3.54 22.09 0.82
CA LYS A 78 -3.25 21.73 2.22
C LYS A 78 -2.83 22.93 3.07
N TYR A 79 -1.85 23.70 2.60
CA TYR A 79 -1.18 24.69 3.46
C TYR A 79 -1.73 26.11 3.34
N PHE A 80 -2.45 26.42 2.26
CA PHE A 80 -3.03 27.76 2.06
C PHE A 80 -4.55 27.72 2.19
N CYS A 81 -5.20 26.64 1.75
CA CYS A 81 -6.67 26.52 1.78
C CYS A 81 -7.18 25.67 2.95
N ASN A 82 -6.29 25.07 3.76
CA ASN A 82 -6.63 24.12 4.83
C ASN A 82 -7.49 22.95 4.35
N CYS A 83 -7.29 22.47 3.11
CA CYS A 83 -8.05 21.36 2.55
C CYS A 83 -7.35 20.01 2.75
N HIS A 84 -8.11 18.93 2.63
CA HIS A 84 -7.62 17.56 2.73
C HIS A 84 -8.41 16.62 1.81
N VAL A 85 -7.72 15.62 1.24
CA VAL A 85 -8.32 14.58 0.39
C VAL A 85 -7.85 13.22 0.88
N SER A 86 -8.77 12.31 1.16
CA SER A 86 -8.42 10.98 1.68
C SER A 86 -9.48 9.93 1.40
N TRP A 87 -9.14 8.65 1.58
CA TRP A 87 -10.10 7.54 1.46
C TRP A 87 -11.29 7.66 2.43
N SER A 88 -11.11 8.34 3.58
CA SER A 88 -12.12 8.52 4.62
C SER A 88 -12.97 9.78 4.48
N GLY A 89 -12.85 10.48 3.35
CA GLY A 89 -13.59 11.70 3.06
C GLY A 89 -12.69 12.89 2.76
N ASP A 90 -13.33 13.94 2.26
CA ASP A 90 -12.67 15.14 1.76
C ASP A 90 -13.13 16.38 2.54
N GLN A 91 -12.18 17.29 2.80
CA GLN A 91 -12.46 18.62 3.31
C GLN A 91 -11.98 19.65 2.28
N LEU A 92 -12.91 20.11 1.44
CA LEU A 92 -12.62 20.95 0.26
C LEU A 92 -13.31 22.32 0.34
N ASN A 93 -13.46 22.88 1.54
CA ASN A 93 -13.97 24.24 1.74
C ASN A 93 -12.90 25.28 1.34
N ILE A 94 -12.72 25.46 0.03
CA ILE A 94 -11.71 26.35 -0.52
C ILE A 94 -12.11 27.82 -0.34
N PRO A 95 -11.24 28.68 0.25
CA PRO A 95 -11.52 30.10 0.44
C PRO A 95 -11.89 30.85 -0.85
N ARG A 96 -12.66 31.94 -0.69
CA ARG A 96 -13.00 32.88 -1.76
C ARG A 96 -12.69 34.31 -1.31
N PRO A 97 -11.75 35.02 -1.96
CA PRO A 97 -10.87 34.56 -3.04
C PRO A 97 -9.85 33.49 -2.60
N LEU A 98 -9.16 32.87 -3.56
CA LEU A 98 -8.02 31.99 -3.26
C LEU A 98 -6.91 32.78 -2.54
N PRO A 99 -6.27 32.20 -1.50
CA PRO A 99 -5.14 32.85 -0.81
C PRO A 99 -3.98 33.14 -1.78
N PRO A 100 -3.47 34.38 -1.84
CA PRO A 100 -2.40 34.72 -2.77
C PRO A 100 -1.05 34.12 -2.35
N LEU A 101 -0.17 33.90 -3.33
CA LEU A 101 1.22 33.50 -3.13
C LEU A 101 2.13 34.71 -3.32
N THR A 102 3.03 34.93 -2.36
CA THR A 102 4.11 35.91 -2.50
C THR A 102 5.26 35.27 -3.29
N GLY A 103 5.41 35.64 -4.56
CA GLY A 103 6.44 35.08 -5.44
C GLY A 103 6.08 33.72 -6.03
N VAL A 104 7.07 32.83 -6.13
CA VAL A 104 6.92 31.48 -6.68
C VAL A 104 7.09 30.45 -5.57
N LEU A 105 6.05 29.65 -5.32
CA LEU A 105 6.12 28.46 -4.49
C LEU A 105 6.67 27.31 -5.35
N ARG A 106 7.91 26.88 -5.09
CA ARG A 106 8.54 25.77 -5.80
C ARG A 106 8.58 24.52 -4.92
N ILE A 107 7.99 23.44 -5.40
CA ILE A 107 7.90 22.15 -4.74
C ILE A 107 8.65 21.14 -5.58
N ASN A 108 9.69 20.51 -5.02
CA ASN A 108 10.52 19.55 -5.73
C ASN A 108 10.85 18.34 -4.84
N THR A 109 10.90 17.17 -5.46
CA THR A 109 11.28 15.93 -4.77
C THR A 109 12.77 15.62 -4.98
N PRO A 110 13.48 15.05 -3.98
CA PRO A 110 14.80 14.45 -4.20
C PRO A 110 14.72 13.03 -4.80
N HIS A 111 13.51 12.49 -4.98
CA HIS A 111 13.27 11.10 -5.36
C HIS A 111 12.81 10.99 -6.81
N ARG A 112 13.37 10.03 -7.53
CA ARG A 112 12.93 9.71 -8.90
C ARG A 112 11.57 9.02 -8.90
N PHE A 113 11.37 8.11 -7.96
CA PHE A 113 10.16 7.30 -7.88
C PHE A 113 9.39 7.49 -6.57
N ARG A 114 8.07 7.54 -6.70
CA ARG A 114 7.10 7.35 -5.61
C ARG A 114 6.24 6.16 -6.01
N TYR A 115 6.58 5.00 -5.45
CA TYR A 115 5.96 3.72 -5.77
C TYR A 115 4.69 3.50 -4.96
N TYR A 116 3.70 2.83 -5.54
CA TYR A 116 2.50 2.44 -4.82
C TYR A 116 2.00 1.07 -5.23
N GLN A 117 1.56 0.35 -4.18
CA GLN A 117 0.82 -0.90 -4.11
C GLN A 117 1.67 -2.14 -3.83
N ASN A 118 1.13 -3.00 -2.97
CA ASN A 118 1.58 -4.36 -2.81
C ASN A 118 0.83 -5.24 -3.82
N VAL A 119 1.42 -6.38 -4.20
CA VAL A 119 0.71 -7.40 -4.96
C VAL A 119 -0.55 -7.88 -4.22
N CYS A 120 -0.53 -7.88 -2.88
CA CYS A 120 -1.67 -8.23 -2.02
C CYS A 120 -2.83 -7.21 -2.07
N THR A 121 -2.55 -5.92 -2.31
CA THR A 121 -3.58 -4.86 -2.37
C THR A 121 -4.64 -5.17 -3.42
N GLN A 122 -4.23 -5.85 -4.49
CA GLN A 122 -5.10 -6.26 -5.60
C GLN A 122 -6.21 -7.22 -5.18
N SER A 123 -5.96 -8.02 -4.15
CA SER A 123 -6.92 -9.01 -3.62
C SER A 123 -7.62 -8.52 -2.36
N TYR A 124 -6.92 -7.84 -1.47
CA TYR A 124 -7.48 -7.38 -0.19
C TYR A 124 -8.31 -6.10 -0.29
N SER A 125 -8.09 -5.26 -1.32
CA SER A 125 -8.79 -3.97 -1.43
C SER A 125 -9.43 -3.77 -2.79
N SER A 126 -8.72 -3.96 -3.89
CA SER A 126 -9.20 -3.53 -5.21
C SER A 126 -9.92 -4.60 -6.04
N VAL A 127 -10.13 -5.81 -5.51
CA VAL A 127 -10.71 -6.93 -6.27
C VAL A 127 -12.11 -6.63 -6.81
N TRP A 128 -12.92 -5.84 -6.10
CA TRP A 128 -14.29 -5.52 -6.53
C TRP A 128 -14.45 -4.10 -7.08
N TRP A 129 -13.35 -3.41 -7.35
CA TRP A 129 -13.42 -2.04 -7.84
C TRP A 129 -13.88 -1.97 -9.29
N ASP A 130 -14.81 -1.07 -9.51
CA ASP A 130 -15.17 -0.61 -10.84
C ASP A 130 -14.29 0.59 -11.26
N TRP A 131 -14.51 1.09 -12.47
CA TRP A 131 -13.75 2.22 -12.98
C TRP A 131 -13.93 3.50 -12.16
N PRO A 132 -15.13 3.91 -11.72
CA PRO A 132 -15.29 5.04 -10.79
C PRO A 132 -14.38 4.96 -9.56
N ARG A 133 -14.31 3.82 -8.87
CA ARG A 133 -13.41 3.67 -7.71
C ARG A 133 -11.94 3.71 -8.09
N TRP A 134 -11.55 3.10 -9.22
CA TRP A 134 -10.18 3.22 -9.74
C TRP A 134 -9.81 4.65 -10.13
N GLN A 135 -10.73 5.41 -10.71
CA GLN A 135 -10.52 6.81 -11.06
C GLN A 135 -10.26 7.67 -9.82
N MET A 136 -11.00 7.43 -8.74
CA MET A 136 -10.75 8.08 -7.44
C MET A 136 -9.35 7.73 -6.91
N GLU A 137 -8.94 6.46 -7.00
CA GLU A 137 -7.62 6.05 -6.53
C GLU A 137 -6.49 6.68 -7.36
N ILE A 138 -6.65 6.75 -8.68
CA ILE A 138 -5.64 7.35 -9.57
C ILE A 138 -5.54 8.87 -9.34
N ASP A 139 -6.67 9.54 -9.06
CA ASP A 139 -6.65 10.94 -8.66
C ASP A 139 -5.93 11.13 -7.31
N TRP A 140 -6.19 10.26 -6.33
CA TRP A 140 -5.49 10.25 -5.03
C TRP A 140 -3.98 9.99 -5.20
N MET A 141 -3.59 9.04 -6.05
CA MET A 141 -2.20 8.76 -6.41
C MET A 141 -1.52 10.02 -6.98
N ALA A 142 -2.17 10.73 -7.90
CA ALA A 142 -1.60 11.93 -8.52
C ALA A 142 -1.44 13.08 -7.52
N LEU A 143 -2.45 13.30 -6.66
CA LEU A 143 -2.38 14.30 -5.57
C LEU A 143 -1.23 14.01 -4.60
N ASN A 144 -0.99 12.73 -4.29
CA ASN A 144 0.09 12.28 -3.40
C ASN A 144 1.45 12.08 -4.09
N GLY A 145 1.54 12.37 -5.39
CA GLY A 145 2.80 12.38 -6.13
C GLY A 145 3.30 11.01 -6.57
N ILE A 146 2.46 9.98 -6.52
CA ILE A 146 2.78 8.64 -7.01
C ILE A 146 3.02 8.70 -8.51
N ASN A 147 4.17 8.19 -8.95
CA ASN A 147 4.53 8.13 -10.37
C ASN A 147 4.92 6.72 -10.85
N LEU A 148 4.95 5.73 -9.95
CA LEU A 148 5.31 4.34 -10.26
C LEU A 148 4.29 3.36 -9.64
N PRO A 149 3.02 3.32 -10.08
CA PRO A 149 2.02 2.40 -9.54
C PRO A 149 2.14 0.98 -10.13
N LEU A 150 1.79 -0.03 -9.35
CA LEU A 150 1.60 -1.40 -9.85
C LEU A 150 0.33 -1.51 -10.71
N ALA A 151 0.39 -2.21 -11.85
CA ALA A 151 -0.73 -2.34 -12.79
C ALA A 151 -0.95 -3.80 -13.20
N PHE A 152 -1.60 -4.57 -12.33
CA PHE A 152 -1.75 -6.02 -12.45
C PHE A 152 -3.14 -6.48 -12.92
N THR A 153 -4.12 -5.57 -12.95
CA THR A 153 -5.50 -5.87 -13.36
C THR A 153 -5.56 -6.40 -14.79
N GLY A 154 -6.29 -7.50 -14.99
CA GLY A 154 -6.49 -8.10 -16.32
C GLY A 154 -5.36 -9.01 -16.81
N GLN A 155 -4.32 -9.31 -16.01
CA GLN A 155 -3.26 -10.20 -16.49
C GLN A 155 -3.73 -11.66 -16.72
N GLU A 156 -4.79 -12.11 -16.03
CA GLU A 156 -5.34 -13.47 -16.20
C GLU A 156 -5.86 -13.73 -17.60
N VAL A 157 -6.45 -12.73 -18.28
CA VAL A 157 -6.92 -12.91 -19.65
C VAL A 157 -5.75 -13.08 -20.62
N LEU A 158 -4.64 -12.39 -20.39
CA LEU A 158 -3.44 -12.55 -21.21
C LEU A 158 -2.78 -13.92 -20.97
N TRP A 159 -2.77 -14.39 -19.72
CA TRP A 159 -2.33 -15.75 -19.40
C TRP A 159 -3.22 -16.81 -20.04
N GLN A 160 -4.54 -16.64 -20.02
CA GLN A 160 -5.46 -17.54 -20.71
C GLN A 160 -5.17 -17.61 -22.21
N GLU A 161 -5.02 -16.46 -22.88
CA GLU A 161 -4.65 -16.40 -24.31
C GLU A 161 -3.33 -17.14 -24.58
N VAL A 162 -2.30 -16.92 -23.76
CA VAL A 162 -0.99 -17.59 -23.89
C VAL A 162 -1.11 -19.10 -23.71
N TYR A 163 -1.75 -19.56 -22.64
CA TYR A 163 -1.82 -21.00 -22.35
C TYR A 163 -2.71 -21.77 -23.33
N LEU A 164 -3.82 -21.18 -23.80
CA LEU A 164 -4.62 -21.75 -24.88
C LEU A 164 -3.79 -21.88 -26.17
N SER A 165 -2.97 -20.87 -26.50
CA SER A 165 -2.08 -20.93 -27.68
C SER A 165 -1.00 -22.02 -27.59
N LEU A 166 -0.63 -22.44 -26.38
CA LEU A 166 0.30 -23.54 -26.12
C LEU A 166 -0.36 -24.92 -26.17
N GLY A 167 -1.70 -24.98 -26.18
CA GLY A 167 -2.47 -26.23 -26.26
C GLY A 167 -3.05 -26.73 -24.92
N LEU A 168 -3.12 -25.86 -23.90
CA LEU A 168 -3.91 -26.17 -22.70
C LEU A 168 -5.40 -26.05 -23.03
N ASN A 169 -6.22 -26.83 -22.33
CA ASN A 169 -7.68 -26.71 -22.41
C ASN A 169 -8.24 -25.85 -21.25
N GLN A 170 -9.49 -25.41 -21.39
CA GLN A 170 -10.14 -24.55 -20.40
C GLN A 170 -10.19 -25.20 -19.00
N THR A 171 -10.41 -26.51 -18.89
CA THR A 171 -10.45 -27.21 -17.59
C THR A 171 -9.09 -27.19 -16.88
N GLU A 172 -7.98 -27.23 -17.62
CA GLU A 172 -6.64 -27.06 -17.04
C GLU A 172 -6.43 -25.64 -16.51
N LEU A 173 -7.00 -24.63 -17.18
CA LEU A 173 -6.94 -23.22 -16.72
C LEU A 173 -7.86 -22.96 -15.53
N ASP A 174 -9.04 -23.56 -15.52
CA ASP A 174 -10.01 -23.49 -14.42
C ASP A 174 -9.42 -24.07 -13.11
N ARG A 175 -8.50 -25.04 -13.23
CA ARG A 175 -7.72 -25.59 -12.10
C ARG A 175 -6.50 -24.75 -11.75
N PHE A 176 -5.99 -23.94 -12.67
CA PHE A 176 -4.83 -23.10 -12.43
C PHE A 176 -5.19 -21.82 -11.69
N PHE A 177 -6.18 -21.08 -12.16
CA PHE A 177 -6.56 -19.81 -11.54
C PHE A 177 -7.37 -20.02 -10.26
N THR A 178 -7.13 -19.18 -9.26
CA THR A 178 -7.98 -19.07 -8.08
C THR A 178 -9.22 -18.22 -8.36
N GLY A 179 -10.14 -18.12 -7.41
CA GLY A 179 -11.16 -17.08 -7.42
C GLY A 179 -10.57 -15.66 -7.33
N PRO A 180 -11.34 -14.61 -7.69
CA PRO A 180 -10.84 -13.23 -7.77
C PRO A 180 -10.14 -12.72 -6.51
N ALA A 181 -10.70 -13.01 -5.33
CA ALA A 181 -10.19 -12.55 -4.04
C ALA A 181 -8.86 -13.20 -3.62
N PHE A 182 -8.34 -14.17 -4.39
CA PHE A 182 -7.10 -14.89 -4.07
C PHE A 182 -6.02 -14.74 -5.15
N LEU A 183 -6.25 -13.90 -6.17
CA LEU A 183 -5.35 -13.75 -7.32
C LEU A 183 -3.95 -13.28 -6.96
N ALA A 184 -3.77 -12.49 -5.89
CA ALA A 184 -2.44 -12.11 -5.41
C ALA A 184 -1.56 -13.35 -5.14
N TRP A 185 -2.09 -14.31 -4.38
CA TRP A 185 -1.39 -15.57 -4.07
C TRP A 185 -1.31 -16.52 -5.24
N ASN A 186 -2.23 -16.45 -6.20
CA ASN A 186 -2.11 -17.22 -7.45
C ASN A 186 -0.94 -16.74 -8.31
N ARG A 187 -0.83 -15.42 -8.51
CA ARG A 187 0.25 -14.80 -9.29
C ARG A 187 1.63 -15.06 -8.68
N MET A 188 1.71 -15.11 -7.35
CA MET A 188 2.93 -15.46 -6.61
C MET A 188 3.20 -16.98 -6.55
N GLY A 189 2.28 -17.82 -7.03
CA GLY A 189 2.42 -19.28 -7.03
C GLY A 189 2.14 -19.97 -5.71
N ASN A 190 1.49 -19.31 -4.74
CA ASN A 190 1.17 -19.92 -3.45
C ASN A 190 -0.13 -20.73 -3.52
N LEU A 191 -1.14 -20.26 -4.29
CA LEU A 191 -2.47 -20.87 -4.37
C LEU A 191 -2.94 -21.11 -5.81
N PHE A 192 -3.69 -22.18 -6.01
CA PHE A 192 -4.31 -22.57 -7.29
C PHE A 192 -5.73 -23.09 -7.02
N GLN A 193 -6.64 -22.97 -7.99
CA GLN A 193 -8.03 -23.47 -7.95
C GLN A 193 -8.96 -22.91 -6.84
N TRP A 194 -8.43 -22.53 -5.67
CA TRP A 194 -9.20 -22.15 -4.50
C TRP A 194 -10.13 -20.95 -4.76
N GLY A 195 -11.41 -21.12 -4.45
CA GLY A 195 -12.46 -20.12 -4.71
C GLY A 195 -12.79 -19.89 -6.19
N GLY A 196 -12.19 -20.66 -7.10
CA GLY A 196 -12.45 -20.59 -8.55
C GLY A 196 -13.57 -21.53 -9.01
N PRO A 197 -13.77 -21.66 -10.33
CA PRO A 197 -12.98 -21.05 -11.41
C PRO A 197 -13.27 -19.55 -11.60
N LEU A 198 -12.38 -18.85 -12.31
CA LEU A 198 -12.65 -17.48 -12.76
C LEU A 198 -13.74 -17.48 -13.85
N PRO A 199 -14.85 -16.74 -13.70
CA PRO A 199 -15.84 -16.65 -14.75
C PRO A 199 -15.30 -15.85 -15.93
N GLN A 200 -15.76 -16.16 -17.15
CA GLN A 200 -15.33 -15.42 -18.35
C GLN A 200 -15.67 -13.92 -18.30
N SER A 201 -16.71 -13.54 -17.56
CA SER A 201 -17.04 -12.13 -17.29
C SER A 201 -15.99 -11.37 -16.48
N TRP A 202 -15.08 -12.08 -15.79
CA TRP A 202 -13.95 -11.49 -15.08
C TRP A 202 -12.80 -11.09 -16.02
N HIS A 203 -12.71 -11.74 -17.18
CA HIS A 203 -11.66 -11.48 -18.18
C HIS A 203 -11.92 -10.17 -18.95
N VAL A 204 -11.94 -9.05 -18.22
CA VAL A 204 -12.04 -7.70 -18.76
C VAL A 204 -10.65 -7.08 -18.79
N LYS A 205 -10.28 -6.53 -19.95
CA LYS A 205 -9.04 -5.78 -20.14
C LYS A 205 -9.27 -4.33 -19.68
N GLN A 206 -8.53 -3.88 -18.68
CA GLN A 206 -8.57 -2.47 -18.25
C GLN A 206 -7.15 -1.98 -17.98
N LEU A 207 -6.69 -1.01 -18.77
CA LEU A 207 -5.58 -0.15 -18.39
C LEU A 207 -5.83 1.25 -18.91
N TYR A 208 -5.90 2.23 -18.01
CA TYR A 208 -5.91 3.64 -18.39
C TYR A 208 -5.20 4.50 -17.35
N LEU A 209 -4.01 5.00 -17.69
CA LEU A 209 -3.26 5.95 -16.87
C LEU A 209 -2.73 7.08 -17.78
N SER A 210 -3.11 8.34 -17.51
CA SER A 210 -2.78 9.48 -18.39
C SER A 210 -2.07 10.65 -17.69
N PHE A 211 -1.78 10.55 -16.39
CA PHE A 211 -1.17 11.60 -15.56
C PHE A 211 0.35 11.76 -15.68
N GLY A 212 1.01 10.93 -16.50
CA GLY A 212 2.47 10.85 -16.50
C GLY A 212 3.04 9.87 -15.48
N MET A 213 2.22 8.93 -14.98
CA MET A 213 2.67 7.77 -14.21
C MET A 213 3.31 6.72 -15.13
N ILE A 214 4.16 5.88 -14.55
CA ILE A 214 4.86 4.76 -15.20
C ILE A 214 4.28 3.47 -14.58
N PRO A 215 3.27 2.83 -15.20
CA PRO A 215 2.73 1.56 -14.69
C PRO A 215 3.79 0.47 -14.69
N VAL A 216 3.87 -0.26 -13.58
CA VAL A 216 4.65 -1.49 -13.48
C VAL A 216 3.80 -2.66 -13.95
N LEU A 217 4.20 -3.27 -15.06
CA LEU A 217 3.48 -4.37 -15.68
C LEU A 217 3.98 -5.74 -15.17
N PRO A 218 3.17 -6.81 -15.21
CA PRO A 218 3.62 -8.13 -14.80
C PRO A 218 4.60 -8.75 -15.79
N ALA A 219 5.47 -9.64 -15.30
CA ALA A 219 6.29 -10.54 -16.10
C ALA A 219 6.27 -11.96 -15.52
N PHE A 220 6.69 -12.94 -16.34
CA PHE A 220 6.64 -14.35 -15.99
C PHE A 220 7.61 -14.74 -14.88
N SER A 221 7.09 -15.36 -13.82
CA SER A 221 7.83 -15.78 -12.62
C SER A 221 8.35 -17.22 -12.67
N GLY A 222 7.90 -18.02 -13.64
CA GLY A 222 8.18 -19.47 -13.72
C GLY A 222 7.05 -20.37 -13.24
N ILE A 223 6.00 -19.82 -12.64
CA ILE A 223 4.85 -20.59 -12.18
C ILE A 223 4.00 -21.00 -13.38
N VAL A 224 3.80 -22.31 -13.57
CA VAL A 224 3.06 -22.87 -14.71
C VAL A 224 1.91 -23.79 -14.27
N PRO A 225 0.85 -23.94 -15.08
CA PRO A 225 -0.16 -24.97 -14.85
C PRO A 225 0.43 -26.38 -15.00
N GLU A 226 -0.14 -27.35 -14.28
CA GLU A 226 0.25 -28.77 -14.39
C GLU A 226 0.25 -29.29 -15.84
N GLY A 227 -0.72 -28.84 -16.66
CA GLY A 227 -0.85 -29.21 -18.07
C GLY A 227 0.40 -28.90 -18.92
N ILE A 228 1.29 -28.00 -18.48
CA ILE A 228 2.57 -27.77 -19.15
C ILE A 228 3.45 -29.02 -19.12
N THR A 229 3.43 -29.81 -18.04
CA THR A 229 4.19 -31.06 -17.95
C THR A 229 3.66 -32.14 -18.91
N ARG A 230 2.36 -32.10 -19.23
CA ARG A 230 1.74 -32.97 -20.23
C ARG A 230 2.15 -32.60 -21.66
N LEU A 231 2.18 -31.29 -21.95
CA LEU A 231 2.52 -30.78 -23.28
C LEU A 231 4.03 -30.80 -23.56
N PHE A 232 4.84 -30.60 -22.52
CA PHE A 232 6.30 -30.52 -22.57
C PHE A 232 6.91 -31.47 -21.52
N PRO A 233 6.85 -32.80 -21.73
CA PRO A 233 7.28 -33.79 -20.73
C PRO A 233 8.78 -33.80 -20.43
N GLN A 234 9.59 -33.11 -21.25
CA GLN A 234 11.04 -32.96 -21.05
C GLN A 234 11.41 -31.65 -20.32
N ALA A 235 10.42 -30.79 -20.02
CA ALA A 235 10.67 -29.54 -19.33
C ALA A 235 11.08 -29.79 -17.88
N ASN A 236 12.09 -29.07 -17.41
CA ASN A 236 12.56 -29.14 -16.04
C ASN A 236 11.62 -28.35 -15.11
N VAL A 237 10.61 -29.03 -14.58
CA VAL A 237 9.60 -28.46 -13.69
C VAL A 237 9.71 -29.10 -12.31
N THR A 238 9.88 -28.27 -11.28
CA THR A 238 9.88 -28.70 -9.88
C THR A 238 8.52 -28.42 -9.25
N LYS A 239 7.95 -29.42 -8.57
CA LYS A 239 6.75 -29.22 -7.74
C LYS A 239 7.16 -28.82 -6.33
N LEU A 240 6.70 -27.65 -5.86
CA LEU A 240 7.01 -27.15 -4.53
C LEU A 240 6.15 -27.80 -3.44
N ASN A 241 6.57 -27.62 -2.20
CA ASN A 241 5.79 -28.03 -1.03
C ASN A 241 4.54 -27.15 -0.86
N PRO A 242 3.49 -27.66 -0.19
CA PRO A 242 2.29 -26.87 0.07
C PRO A 242 2.57 -25.66 0.96
N TRP A 243 1.89 -24.55 0.69
CA TRP A 243 1.97 -23.30 1.44
C TRP A 243 0.81 -23.15 2.45
N SER A 244 1.10 -22.59 3.63
CA SER A 244 0.13 -22.21 4.67
C SER A 244 -0.96 -23.26 5.01
N HIS A 245 -0.57 -24.53 5.13
CA HIS A 245 -1.44 -25.67 5.47
C HIS A 245 -2.51 -26.02 4.41
N PHE A 246 -2.48 -25.42 3.22
CA PHE A 246 -3.22 -25.97 2.08
C PHE A 246 -2.62 -27.32 1.67
N ASN A 247 -3.43 -28.18 1.09
CA ASN A 247 -2.95 -29.41 0.48
C ASN A 247 -2.47 -29.15 -0.96
N CYS A 248 -1.87 -30.16 -1.61
CA CYS A 248 -1.38 -30.05 -2.98
C CYS A 248 -2.48 -29.83 -4.04
N THR A 249 -3.76 -29.92 -3.68
CA THR A 249 -4.87 -29.58 -4.61
C THR A 249 -4.94 -28.09 -4.85
N TYR A 250 -4.69 -27.30 -3.80
CA TYR A 250 -4.85 -25.84 -3.84
C TYR A 250 -3.53 -25.06 -3.76
N SER A 251 -2.40 -25.77 -3.73
CA SER A 251 -1.06 -25.19 -3.58
C SER A 251 -0.03 -26.04 -4.34
N SER A 252 1.22 -26.09 -3.89
CA SER A 252 2.31 -26.90 -4.47
C SER A 252 2.57 -26.56 -5.93
N ALA A 253 3.01 -25.33 -6.18
CA ALA A 253 3.29 -24.81 -7.51
C ALA A 253 4.17 -25.73 -8.35
N TYR A 254 3.84 -25.82 -9.63
CA TYR A 254 4.75 -26.29 -10.66
C TYR A 254 5.61 -25.10 -11.10
N VAL A 255 6.90 -25.15 -10.79
CA VAL A 255 7.88 -24.10 -11.09
C VAL A 255 8.79 -24.59 -12.20
N LEU A 256 8.67 -23.97 -13.37
CA LEU A 256 9.56 -24.19 -14.50
C LEU A 256 10.92 -23.54 -14.19
N ASP A 257 12.00 -24.33 -14.27
CA ASP A 257 13.35 -23.84 -14.05
C ASP A 257 13.66 -22.70 -15.04
N PRO A 258 14.06 -21.51 -14.57
CA PRO A 258 14.43 -20.39 -15.43
C PRO A 258 15.46 -20.69 -16.52
N ARG A 259 16.30 -21.71 -16.33
CA ARG A 259 17.33 -22.14 -17.30
C ARG A 259 16.78 -23.08 -18.38
N ASP A 260 15.56 -23.59 -18.21
CA ASP A 260 14.90 -24.39 -19.24
C ASP A 260 14.52 -23.50 -20.44
N PRO A 261 14.80 -23.91 -21.69
CA PRO A 261 14.44 -23.14 -22.88
C PRO A 261 12.94 -22.78 -22.96
N LEU A 262 12.07 -23.61 -22.38
CA LEU A 262 10.64 -23.35 -22.32
C LEU A 262 10.31 -22.11 -21.48
N PHE A 263 11.12 -21.77 -20.47
CA PHE A 263 10.91 -20.60 -19.64
C PHE A 263 10.96 -19.32 -20.48
N GLN A 264 12.00 -19.19 -21.30
CA GLN A 264 12.13 -18.04 -22.19
C GLN A 264 10.99 -18.01 -23.22
N ARG A 265 10.58 -19.15 -23.76
CA ARG A 265 9.47 -19.22 -24.72
C ARG A 265 8.15 -18.74 -24.10
N ILE A 266 7.76 -19.26 -22.94
CA ILE A 266 6.50 -18.88 -22.27
C ILE A 266 6.57 -17.43 -21.81
N GLY A 267 7.67 -17.03 -21.17
CA GLY A 267 7.84 -15.66 -20.68
C GLY A 267 7.84 -14.63 -21.81
N ALA A 268 8.46 -14.93 -22.96
CA ALA A 268 8.44 -14.06 -24.12
C ALA A 268 7.04 -13.95 -24.75
N LEU A 269 6.29 -15.06 -24.84
CA LEU A 269 4.90 -15.05 -25.33
C LEU A 269 4.02 -14.16 -24.46
N PHE A 270 4.09 -14.34 -23.13
CA PHE A 270 3.31 -13.53 -22.19
C PHE A 270 3.69 -12.05 -22.25
N LEU A 271 4.98 -11.74 -22.19
CA LEU A 271 5.43 -10.35 -22.19
C LEU A 271 5.11 -9.64 -23.51
N THR A 272 5.18 -10.36 -24.64
CA THR A 272 4.73 -9.85 -25.94
C THR A 272 3.24 -9.52 -25.91
N GLN A 273 2.41 -10.38 -25.31
CA GLN A 273 0.97 -10.15 -25.21
C GLN A 273 0.64 -8.96 -24.29
N VAL A 274 1.36 -8.81 -23.17
CA VAL A 274 1.29 -7.64 -22.29
C VAL A 274 1.61 -6.36 -23.05
N ILE A 275 2.75 -6.33 -23.76
CA ILE A 275 3.18 -5.13 -24.51
C ILE A 275 2.22 -4.81 -25.66
N LYS A 276 1.69 -5.83 -26.34
CA LYS A 276 0.72 -5.66 -27.41
C LYS A 276 -0.57 -5.02 -26.93
N GLU A 277 -1.08 -5.46 -25.77
CA GLU A 277 -2.35 -4.96 -25.23
C GLU A 277 -2.20 -3.58 -24.58
N PHE A 278 -1.13 -3.38 -23.81
CA PHE A 278 -1.01 -2.24 -22.90
C PHE A 278 0.10 -1.26 -23.25
N GLY A 279 0.96 -1.59 -24.22
CA GLY A 279 2.24 -0.90 -24.37
C GLY A 279 3.19 -1.23 -23.22
N THR A 280 4.20 -0.39 -23.01
CA THR A 280 5.16 -0.56 -21.90
C THR A 280 5.87 0.75 -21.58
N ASP A 281 6.23 0.94 -20.31
CA ASP A 281 7.18 1.96 -19.85
C ASP A 281 8.49 1.34 -19.33
N HIS A 282 8.80 0.13 -19.83
CA HIS A 282 10.05 -0.61 -19.66
C HIS A 282 10.33 -1.10 -18.24
N ILE A 283 9.32 -1.20 -17.37
CA ILE A 283 9.47 -1.76 -16.03
C ILE A 283 8.45 -2.86 -15.78
N TYR A 284 8.96 -3.99 -15.28
CA TYR A 284 8.18 -5.19 -15.07
C TYR A 284 8.43 -5.77 -13.69
N ASN A 285 7.35 -6.16 -13.00
CA ASN A 285 7.44 -6.88 -11.73
C ASN A 285 7.26 -8.38 -11.93
N THR A 286 8.14 -9.15 -11.30
CA THR A 286 8.00 -10.59 -11.16
C THR A 286 8.81 -11.06 -9.96
N ASP A 287 8.29 -12.05 -9.24
CA ASP A 287 8.87 -12.55 -7.99
C ASP A 287 8.82 -14.09 -8.01
N THR A 288 9.96 -14.74 -8.28
CA THR A 288 10.03 -16.20 -8.43
C THR A 288 9.99 -16.96 -7.09
N PHE A 289 10.46 -16.34 -6.00
CA PHE A 289 10.67 -17.01 -4.71
C PHE A 289 9.99 -16.32 -3.53
N ASN A 290 8.85 -15.66 -3.76
CA ASN A 290 8.11 -15.01 -2.68
C ASN A 290 7.55 -16.07 -1.71
N GLU A 291 8.08 -16.08 -0.48
CA GLU A 291 7.76 -17.10 0.56
C GLU A 291 7.98 -18.55 0.11
N MET A 292 8.88 -18.75 -0.85
CA MET A 292 9.26 -20.06 -1.37
C MET A 292 10.77 -20.24 -1.27
N VAL A 293 11.21 -21.48 -1.03
CA VAL A 293 12.64 -21.81 -0.90
C VAL A 293 13.18 -22.23 -2.27
N PRO A 294 14.21 -21.56 -2.81
CA PRO A 294 14.87 -22.03 -4.03
C PRO A 294 15.43 -23.45 -3.88
N ALA A 295 15.54 -24.18 -5.00
CA ALA A 295 16.02 -25.56 -4.99
C ALA A 295 17.48 -25.73 -4.51
N SER A 296 18.29 -24.66 -4.56
CA SER A 296 19.67 -24.66 -4.08
C SER A 296 20.05 -23.30 -3.51
N SER A 297 20.88 -23.30 -2.46
CA SER A 297 21.49 -22.11 -1.86
C SER A 297 22.86 -21.75 -2.48
N ASP A 298 23.29 -22.48 -3.51
CA ASP A 298 24.53 -22.17 -4.25
C ASP A 298 24.42 -20.80 -4.93
N PRO A 299 25.34 -19.85 -4.63
CA PRO A 299 25.40 -18.55 -5.31
C PRO A 299 25.39 -18.65 -6.84
N ALA A 300 26.08 -19.62 -7.44
CA ALA A 300 26.13 -19.77 -8.90
C ALA A 300 24.74 -20.12 -9.47
N TYR A 301 24.00 -20.97 -8.77
CA TYR A 301 22.62 -21.29 -9.11
C TYR A 301 21.74 -20.04 -9.03
N LEU A 302 21.74 -19.32 -7.91
CA LEU A 302 20.89 -18.14 -7.71
C LEU A 302 21.16 -17.03 -8.75
N ALA A 303 22.44 -16.78 -9.05
CA ALA A 303 22.82 -15.82 -10.10
C ALA A 303 22.33 -16.26 -11.49
N SER A 304 22.39 -17.56 -11.79
CA SER A 304 21.91 -18.11 -13.07
C SER A 304 20.40 -17.99 -13.22
N ILE A 305 19.64 -18.14 -12.14
CA ILE A 305 18.18 -17.96 -12.12
C ILE A 305 17.82 -16.51 -12.46
N SER A 306 18.34 -15.54 -11.70
CA SER A 306 18.06 -14.12 -11.96
C SER A 306 18.46 -13.70 -13.37
N ARG A 307 19.60 -14.20 -13.87
CA ARG A 307 20.06 -13.93 -15.23
C ARG A 307 19.07 -14.45 -16.26
N ALA A 308 18.54 -15.65 -16.09
CA ALA A 308 17.63 -16.24 -17.07
C ALA A 308 16.25 -15.57 -17.07
N VAL A 309 15.72 -15.20 -15.89
CA VAL A 309 14.51 -14.37 -15.76
C VAL A 309 14.69 -13.04 -16.49
N PHE A 310 15.80 -12.34 -16.22
CA PHE A 310 16.07 -11.04 -16.83
C PHE A 310 16.33 -11.14 -18.35
N ASN A 311 17.07 -12.16 -18.80
CA ASN A 311 17.27 -12.43 -20.22
C ASN A 311 15.94 -12.63 -20.96
N THR A 312 14.99 -13.33 -20.32
CA THR A 312 13.64 -13.51 -20.89
C THR A 312 12.94 -12.17 -21.10
N MET A 313 12.97 -11.26 -20.11
CA MET A 313 12.42 -9.91 -20.27
C MET A 313 13.10 -9.15 -21.41
N THR A 314 14.43 -9.13 -21.42
CA THR A 314 15.22 -8.36 -22.40
C THR A 314 15.17 -8.93 -23.82
N SER A 315 14.78 -10.19 -23.98
CA SER A 315 14.54 -10.78 -25.30
C SER A 315 13.32 -10.18 -26.01
N VAL A 316 12.40 -9.58 -25.26
CA VAL A 316 11.22 -8.87 -25.81
C VAL A 316 11.40 -7.35 -25.71
N ASP A 317 11.89 -6.85 -24.58
CA ASP A 317 12.15 -5.44 -24.34
C ASP A 317 13.61 -5.19 -23.91
N PRO A 318 14.52 -4.82 -24.83
CA PRO A 318 15.92 -4.56 -24.51
C PRO A 318 16.16 -3.48 -23.44
N GLN A 319 15.16 -2.64 -23.16
CA GLN A 319 15.22 -1.56 -22.16
C GLN A 319 14.63 -1.96 -20.79
N ALA A 320 14.16 -3.21 -20.64
CA ALA A 320 13.50 -3.70 -19.45
C ALA A 320 14.29 -3.44 -18.16
N ILE A 321 13.56 -3.01 -17.13
CA ILE A 321 13.96 -2.91 -15.75
C ILE A 321 13.12 -3.90 -14.96
N TRP A 322 13.77 -4.74 -14.17
CA TRP A 322 13.09 -5.68 -13.29
C TRP A 322 12.84 -5.02 -11.92
N LEU A 323 11.57 -4.85 -11.55
CA LEU A 323 11.16 -4.49 -10.20
C LEU A 323 10.93 -5.77 -9.37
N MET A 324 11.65 -5.94 -8.27
CA MET A 324 11.57 -7.14 -7.42
C MET A 324 11.24 -6.78 -5.98
N GLN A 325 10.38 -7.57 -5.32
CA GLN A 325 10.10 -7.43 -3.90
C GLN A 325 11.28 -7.95 -3.07
N GLY A 326 11.76 -7.15 -2.11
CA GLY A 326 12.79 -7.55 -1.15
C GLY A 326 12.28 -8.42 0.01
N TRP A 327 10.97 -8.76 0.05
CA TRP A 327 10.34 -9.50 1.15
C TRP A 327 11.01 -10.85 1.45
N LEU A 328 11.48 -11.54 0.42
CA LEU A 328 12.14 -12.83 0.56
C LEU A 328 13.36 -12.78 1.50
N PHE A 329 14.08 -11.64 1.55
CA PHE A 329 15.21 -11.42 2.45
C PHE A 329 14.78 -11.28 3.93
N ILE A 330 13.52 -10.91 4.18
CA ILE A 330 12.92 -10.77 5.51
C ILE A 330 12.19 -12.05 5.93
N SER A 331 11.47 -12.70 5.01
CA SER A 331 10.62 -13.85 5.32
C SER A 331 11.41 -15.13 5.54
N ASN A 332 12.59 -15.28 4.92
CA ASN A 332 13.47 -16.43 5.15
C ASN A 332 14.96 -16.02 5.29
N PRO A 333 15.34 -15.34 6.38
CA PRO A 333 16.70 -14.88 6.60
C PRO A 333 17.70 -16.03 6.82
N SER A 334 17.21 -17.23 7.16
CA SER A 334 18.05 -18.42 7.34
C SER A 334 18.64 -18.92 6.00
N PHE A 335 17.89 -18.75 4.91
CA PHE A 335 18.31 -19.07 3.56
C PHE A 335 19.06 -17.89 2.92
N TRP A 336 18.48 -16.69 3.00
CA TRP A 336 18.98 -15.49 2.31
C TRP A 336 20.10 -14.81 3.09
N LYS A 337 21.26 -15.47 3.17
CA LYS A 337 22.49 -14.90 3.75
C LYS A 337 23.19 -13.96 2.74
N PRO A 338 24.19 -13.17 3.17
CA PRO A 338 24.81 -12.14 2.33
C PRO A 338 25.23 -12.60 0.93
N ASP A 339 25.87 -13.77 0.80
CA ASP A 339 26.33 -14.30 -0.49
C ASP A 339 25.17 -14.70 -1.41
N GLN A 340 24.10 -15.29 -0.86
CA GLN A 340 22.90 -15.66 -1.61
C GLN A 340 22.16 -14.42 -2.13
N VAL A 341 22.00 -13.41 -1.27
CA VAL A 341 21.38 -12.13 -1.65
C VAL A 341 22.19 -11.47 -2.74
N LYS A 342 23.51 -11.34 -2.56
CA LYS A 342 24.40 -10.72 -3.54
C LYS A 342 24.37 -11.45 -4.87
N ALA A 343 24.40 -12.78 -4.87
CA ALA A 343 24.36 -13.58 -6.08
C ALA A 343 23.05 -13.41 -6.86
N LEU A 344 21.91 -13.41 -6.18
CA LEU A 344 20.61 -13.15 -6.80
C LEU A 344 20.58 -11.76 -7.47
N LEU A 345 21.03 -10.72 -6.75
CA LEU A 345 20.99 -9.33 -7.23
C LEU A 345 21.99 -9.05 -8.35
N HIS A 346 23.17 -9.70 -8.33
CA HIS A 346 24.22 -9.55 -9.36
C HIS A 346 24.05 -10.50 -10.56
N GLY A 347 23.06 -11.39 -10.53
CA GLY A 347 22.60 -12.10 -11.72
C GLY A 347 22.04 -11.16 -12.80
N VAL A 348 21.67 -9.93 -12.42
CA VAL A 348 21.17 -8.86 -13.29
C VAL A 348 22.19 -7.72 -13.35
N PRO A 349 22.43 -7.09 -14.52
CA PRO A 349 23.31 -5.93 -14.61
C PRO A 349 22.92 -4.81 -13.63
N LEU A 350 23.92 -4.13 -13.06
CA LEU A 350 23.68 -3.04 -12.12
C LEU A 350 22.83 -1.92 -12.74
N GLY A 351 21.79 -1.50 -12.02
CA GLY A 351 20.85 -0.49 -12.49
C GLY A 351 19.82 -0.99 -13.49
N ARG A 352 19.75 -2.31 -13.74
CA ARG A 352 18.66 -2.97 -14.51
C ARG A 352 17.68 -3.73 -13.63
N MET A 353 17.89 -3.69 -12.31
CA MET A 353 16.96 -4.13 -11.28
C MET A 353 16.67 -2.97 -10.34
N ILE A 354 15.44 -2.87 -9.84
CA ILE A 354 15.07 -2.03 -8.71
C ILE A 354 14.50 -2.96 -7.63
N VAL A 355 15.05 -2.91 -6.42
CA VAL A 355 14.55 -3.68 -5.29
C VAL A 355 13.58 -2.84 -4.46
N LEU A 356 12.40 -3.35 -4.18
CA LEU A 356 11.50 -2.76 -3.18
C LEU A 356 11.95 -3.24 -1.80
N ASP A 357 12.54 -2.36 -0.99
CA ASP A 357 12.82 -2.65 0.42
C ASP A 357 11.49 -2.60 1.19
N LEU A 358 10.76 -3.72 1.11
CA LEU A 358 9.30 -3.75 1.18
C LEU A 358 8.72 -3.33 2.53
N PHE A 359 9.48 -3.48 3.62
CA PHE A 359 9.05 -3.22 4.99
C PHE A 359 10.09 -2.39 5.75
N ALA A 360 10.60 -1.35 5.09
CA ALA A 360 11.78 -0.63 5.53
C ALA A 360 11.54 0.29 6.75
N GLU A 361 10.28 0.58 7.09
CA GLU A 361 9.92 1.29 8.31
C GLU A 361 10.10 0.46 9.58
N SER A 362 10.15 -0.87 9.47
CA SER A 362 10.36 -1.76 10.63
C SER A 362 11.57 -2.68 10.47
N MET A 363 11.89 -3.10 9.26
CA MET A 363 12.92 -4.08 8.93
C MET A 363 13.69 -3.71 7.64
N PRO A 364 14.46 -2.59 7.63
CA PRO A 364 15.16 -2.11 6.44
C PRO A 364 16.30 -3.04 6.01
N VAL A 365 16.17 -3.66 4.84
CA VAL A 365 17.16 -4.60 4.28
C VAL A 365 18.35 -3.88 3.63
N TYR A 366 18.18 -2.64 3.17
CA TYR A 366 19.27 -1.86 2.56
C TYR A 366 20.49 -1.76 3.50
N SER A 367 20.24 -1.67 4.81
CA SER A 367 21.27 -1.47 5.83
C SER A 367 22.21 -2.68 5.96
N SER A 368 21.67 -3.90 5.89
CA SER A 368 22.43 -5.16 6.03
C SER A 368 23.02 -5.66 4.70
N THR A 369 22.58 -5.09 3.59
CA THR A 369 23.02 -5.46 2.23
C THR A 369 23.93 -4.41 1.58
N ASN A 370 24.44 -3.45 2.36
CA ASN A 370 25.25 -2.33 1.88
C ASN A 370 24.59 -1.62 0.70
N SER A 371 23.33 -1.21 0.87
CA SER A 371 22.49 -0.64 -0.19
C SER A 371 22.29 -1.60 -1.36
N PHE A 372 21.81 -2.82 -1.07
CA PHE A 372 21.52 -3.87 -2.06
C PHE A 372 22.66 -4.15 -3.04
N TYR A 373 23.90 -4.13 -2.53
CA TYR A 373 25.12 -4.34 -3.30
C TYR A 373 25.17 -3.53 -4.61
N SER A 374 24.79 -2.26 -4.51
CA SER A 374 24.76 -1.27 -5.60
C SER A 374 23.61 -1.40 -6.61
N GLN A 375 22.65 -2.30 -6.42
CA GLN A 375 21.38 -2.21 -7.16
C GLN A 375 20.54 -1.05 -6.62
N PRO A 376 19.84 -0.29 -7.49
CA PRO A 376 18.85 0.69 -7.07
C PRO A 376 17.77 0.08 -6.16
N PHE A 377 17.32 0.85 -5.18
CA PHE A 377 16.19 0.43 -4.34
C PHE A 377 15.20 1.55 -4.04
N ILE A 378 13.99 1.15 -3.68
CA ILE A 378 12.93 2.03 -3.19
C ILE A 378 12.69 1.67 -1.73
N TRP A 379 12.75 2.65 -0.84
CA TRP A 379 12.41 2.49 0.57
C TRP A 379 10.88 2.48 0.71
N CYS A 380 10.30 1.36 1.12
CA CYS A 380 8.86 1.20 1.19
C CYS A 380 8.36 1.15 2.63
N MET A 381 7.23 1.78 2.87
CA MET A 381 6.42 1.59 4.07
C MET A 381 5.36 0.52 3.78
N LEU A 382 5.48 -0.66 4.41
CA LEU A 382 4.47 -1.71 4.27
C LEU A 382 3.24 -1.37 5.10
N HIS A 383 3.45 -1.09 6.38
CA HIS A 383 2.48 -0.64 7.39
C HIS A 383 1.32 -1.62 7.68
N ASN A 384 0.52 -2.00 6.69
CA ASN A 384 -0.66 -2.84 6.85
C ASN A 384 -0.42 -4.27 6.36
N PHE A 385 -0.83 -5.25 7.17
CA PHE A 385 -0.91 -6.65 6.81
C PHE A 385 -2.37 -7.12 6.80
N GLY A 386 -2.78 -7.84 5.76
CA GLY A 386 -4.08 -8.49 5.62
C GLY A 386 -5.29 -7.58 5.45
N GLY A 387 -5.10 -6.26 5.29
CA GLY A 387 -6.22 -5.30 5.36
C GLY A 387 -6.82 -5.17 6.76
N ASN A 388 -6.08 -5.58 7.80
CA ASN A 388 -6.60 -5.52 9.17
C ASN A 388 -6.86 -4.08 9.61
N SER A 389 -8.03 -3.83 10.19
CA SER A 389 -8.33 -2.59 10.92
C SER A 389 -7.62 -2.57 12.28
N GLY A 390 -7.46 -1.38 12.87
CA GLY A 390 -6.66 -1.16 14.07
C GLY A 390 -5.84 0.11 13.93
N LEU A 391 -5.83 0.96 14.97
CA LEU A 391 -4.96 2.14 14.95
C LEU A 391 -3.52 1.70 15.18
N PHE A 392 -2.66 2.00 14.20
CA PHE A 392 -1.25 1.64 14.23
C PHE A 392 -0.42 2.60 13.38
N GLY A 393 0.82 2.83 13.81
CA GLY A 393 1.82 3.53 13.02
C GLY A 393 3.21 3.40 13.64
N THR A 394 4.22 3.76 12.87
CA THR A 394 5.63 3.87 13.29
C THR A 394 6.15 5.27 12.97
N VAL A 395 5.41 6.32 13.37
CA VAL A 395 5.60 7.69 12.87
C VAL A 395 7.04 8.21 12.98
N GLU A 396 7.77 7.87 14.04
CA GLU A 396 9.19 8.26 14.18
C GLU A 396 10.09 7.55 13.17
N SER A 397 9.87 6.25 12.93
CA SER A 397 10.62 5.49 11.94
C SER A 397 10.31 5.96 10.51
N ILE A 398 9.05 6.24 10.21
CA ILE A 398 8.62 6.79 8.92
C ILE A 398 9.23 8.17 8.69
N ASN A 399 9.24 9.03 9.72
CA ASN A 399 9.75 10.40 9.61
C ASN A 399 11.27 10.49 9.47
N SER A 400 12.03 9.52 9.98
CA SER A 400 13.50 9.52 9.94
C SER A 400 14.10 8.57 8.90
N GLY A 401 13.44 7.44 8.63
CA GLY A 401 13.91 6.33 7.80
C GLY A 401 14.35 6.73 6.39
N PRO A 402 13.51 7.42 5.60
CA PRO A 402 13.86 7.91 4.26
C PRO A 402 15.16 8.74 4.22
N PHE A 403 15.34 9.66 5.18
CA PHE A 403 16.52 10.53 5.22
C PHE A 403 17.78 9.78 5.68
N ASN A 404 17.62 8.80 6.58
CA ASN A 404 18.71 7.88 6.94
C ASN A 404 19.14 7.04 5.74
N ALA A 405 18.18 6.54 4.94
CA ALA A 405 18.45 5.79 3.72
C ALA A 405 19.16 6.64 2.66
N ILE A 406 18.80 7.93 2.50
CA ILE A 406 19.50 8.87 1.61
C ILE A 406 20.95 9.07 2.07
N ARG A 407 21.18 9.27 3.37
CA ARG A 407 22.50 9.57 3.95
C ARG A 407 23.38 8.32 4.13
N PHE A 408 22.85 7.13 3.87
CA PHE A 408 23.59 5.88 3.98
C PHE A 408 24.80 5.86 3.02
N PRO A 409 25.98 5.37 3.43
CA PRO A 409 27.16 5.33 2.57
C PRO A 409 26.90 4.59 1.26
N ASN A 410 27.22 5.23 0.12
CA ASN A 410 26.97 4.71 -1.23
C ASN A 410 25.50 4.32 -1.49
N SER A 411 24.56 5.04 -0.86
CA SER A 411 23.13 4.80 -1.06
C SER A 411 22.76 4.80 -2.54
N THR A 412 22.03 3.77 -2.93
CA THR A 412 21.41 3.61 -4.25
C THR A 412 19.90 3.82 -4.19
N LEU A 413 19.42 4.56 -3.19
CA LEU A 413 18.03 4.92 -3.05
C LEU A 413 17.59 5.75 -4.27
N VAL A 414 16.54 5.29 -4.96
CA VAL A 414 15.96 6.00 -6.11
C VAL A 414 14.53 6.45 -5.88
N GLY A 415 13.90 6.04 -4.78
CA GLY A 415 12.52 6.39 -4.50
C GLY A 415 12.04 6.02 -3.11
N LEU A 416 10.85 6.51 -2.78
CA LEU A 416 10.07 6.06 -1.64
C LEU A 416 8.82 5.32 -2.14
N GLY A 417 8.20 4.51 -1.30
CA GLY A 417 7.00 3.78 -1.70
C GLY A 417 6.05 3.42 -0.57
N LEU A 418 4.82 3.10 -0.97
CA LEU A 418 3.75 2.58 -0.12
C LEU A 418 3.41 1.17 -0.58
N THR A 419 3.55 0.18 0.31
CA THR A 419 3.32 -1.25 0.02
C THR A 419 2.36 -1.94 0.99
N PRO A 420 1.23 -1.32 1.35
CA PRO A 420 0.26 -1.95 2.24
C PRO A 420 -0.41 -3.15 1.59
N GLU A 421 -0.57 -4.24 2.35
CA GLU A 421 -1.34 -5.38 1.87
C GLU A 421 -2.80 -5.00 1.67
N GLY A 422 -3.39 -4.15 2.53
CA GLY A 422 -4.70 -3.53 2.33
C GLY A 422 -4.72 -2.04 2.71
N ILE A 423 -5.54 -1.27 2.01
CA ILE A 423 -5.66 0.20 2.16
C ILE A 423 -6.96 0.59 2.88
N GLU A 424 -7.36 1.87 2.85
CA GLU A 424 -8.61 2.37 3.47
C GLU A 424 -8.65 2.25 5.01
N GLN A 425 -7.47 2.32 5.64
CA GLN A 425 -7.29 2.41 7.09
C GLN A 425 -6.12 3.35 7.41
N ASN A 426 -6.11 3.97 8.59
CA ASN A 426 -5.02 4.85 9.07
C ASN A 426 -4.54 5.91 8.04
N PRO A 427 -5.44 6.69 7.41
CA PRO A 427 -5.09 7.61 6.30
C PRO A 427 -3.97 8.59 6.65
N VAL A 428 -3.89 9.02 7.91
CA VAL A 428 -2.84 9.92 8.42
C VAL A 428 -1.41 9.42 8.19
N ILE A 429 -1.19 8.10 8.22
CA ILE A 429 0.13 7.49 8.05
C ILE A 429 0.55 7.54 6.58
N TYR A 430 -0.38 7.31 5.66
CA TYR A 430 -0.14 7.40 4.22
C TYR A 430 0.03 8.84 3.74
N GLU A 431 -0.69 9.79 4.34
CA GLU A 431 -0.53 11.23 4.11
C GLU A 431 0.86 11.71 4.56
N LEU A 432 1.33 11.28 5.75
CA LEU A 432 2.68 11.59 6.24
C LEU A 432 3.74 11.05 5.27
N MET A 433 3.69 9.76 4.96
CA MET A 433 4.69 9.11 4.13
C MET A 433 4.74 9.68 2.70
N SER A 434 3.59 9.99 2.11
CA SER A 434 3.51 10.62 0.80
C SER A 434 4.10 12.03 0.80
N GLU A 435 3.88 12.80 1.86
CA GLU A 435 4.48 14.13 1.98
C GLU A 435 6.00 14.07 2.11
N LEU A 436 6.55 13.11 2.88
CA LEU A 436 8.00 12.96 3.07
C LEU A 436 8.74 12.76 1.75
N ALA A 437 8.09 12.15 0.74
CA ALA A 437 8.65 12.02 -0.60
C ALA A 437 8.89 13.36 -1.34
N TRP A 438 8.38 14.47 -0.81
CA TRP A 438 8.58 15.82 -1.36
C TRP A 438 9.38 16.73 -0.42
N ARG A 439 9.94 16.17 0.67
CA ARG A 439 10.72 16.91 1.66
C ARG A 439 12.20 16.59 1.57
N LYS A 440 13.01 17.52 2.06
CA LYS A 440 14.48 17.36 2.20
C LYS A 440 14.89 17.00 3.62
N GLU A 441 14.01 17.23 4.60
CA GLU A 441 14.25 16.98 6.02
C GLU A 441 12.96 16.47 6.69
N PRO A 442 13.08 15.74 7.81
CA PRO A 442 11.95 15.29 8.63
C PRO A 442 11.00 16.44 9.02
N VAL A 443 9.74 16.10 9.29
CA VAL A 443 8.78 17.04 9.88
C VAL A 443 8.91 17.06 11.41
N ASN A 444 8.46 18.15 12.02
CA ASN A 444 8.10 18.10 13.44
C ASN A 444 6.74 17.41 13.56
N LEU A 445 6.71 16.18 14.09
CA LEU A 445 5.51 15.34 14.12
C LEU A 445 4.35 15.98 14.89
N SER A 446 4.61 16.58 16.06
CA SER A 446 3.60 17.27 16.86
C SER A 446 2.96 18.42 16.08
N LYS A 447 3.77 19.29 15.46
CA LYS A 447 3.26 20.38 14.61
C LYS A 447 2.54 19.85 13.37
N TRP A 448 3.08 18.81 12.73
CA TRP A 448 2.54 18.26 11.50
C TRP A 448 1.15 17.65 11.74
N VAL A 449 0.97 16.90 12.83
CA VAL A 449 -0.31 16.28 13.16
C VAL A 449 -1.35 17.31 13.64
N SER A 450 -0.93 18.36 14.34
CA SER A 450 -1.84 19.49 14.66
C SER A 450 -2.37 20.14 13.38
N LEU A 451 -1.50 20.38 12.40
CA LEU A 451 -1.91 20.89 11.10
C LEU A 451 -2.74 19.86 10.32
N TYR A 452 -2.58 18.56 10.58
CA TYR A 452 -3.39 17.49 9.97
C TYR A 452 -4.81 17.56 10.48
N ALA A 453 -5.01 17.57 11.80
CA ALA A 453 -6.33 17.72 12.40
C ALA A 453 -7.07 18.95 11.87
N LEU A 454 -6.37 20.09 11.81
CA LEU A 454 -6.91 21.35 11.31
C LEU A 454 -7.43 21.24 9.86
N ARG A 455 -6.63 20.71 8.94
CA ARG A 455 -7.04 20.59 7.52
C ARG A 455 -8.06 19.47 7.30
N HIS A 456 -7.95 18.38 8.05
CA HIS A 456 -8.83 17.22 7.95
C HIS A 456 -10.27 17.56 8.35
N TYR A 457 -10.44 18.42 9.36
CA TYR A 457 -11.76 18.83 9.85
C TYR A 457 -12.18 20.24 9.43
N GLY A 458 -11.25 21.07 8.92
CA GLY A 458 -11.52 22.49 8.65
C GLY A 458 -11.84 23.28 9.93
N SER A 459 -11.33 22.83 11.09
CA SER A 459 -11.64 23.36 12.41
C SER A 459 -10.37 23.69 13.20
N MET A 460 -10.45 24.73 14.04
CA MET A 460 -9.37 25.16 14.95
C MET A 460 -9.58 24.64 16.38
N ASP A 461 -10.48 23.69 16.58
CA ASP A 461 -10.79 23.14 17.90
C ASP A 461 -9.52 22.54 18.56
N GLU A 462 -9.19 23.05 19.75
CA GLU A 462 -8.01 22.64 20.51
C GLU A 462 -8.11 21.18 20.97
N ASN A 463 -9.33 20.66 21.20
CA ASN A 463 -9.54 19.26 21.58
C ASN A 463 -9.10 18.32 20.46
N LEU A 464 -9.40 18.64 19.20
CA LEU A 464 -8.95 17.86 18.05
C LEU A 464 -7.42 17.84 17.97
N THR A 465 -6.81 19.00 18.16
CA THR A 465 -5.35 19.14 18.13
C THR A 465 -4.70 18.28 19.22
N ALA A 466 -5.20 18.37 20.46
CA ALA A 466 -4.70 17.60 21.59
C ALA A 466 -4.93 16.10 21.40
N ALA A 467 -6.11 15.69 20.93
CA ALA A 467 -6.43 14.29 20.65
C ALA A 467 -5.45 13.68 19.63
N TRP A 468 -5.22 14.36 18.52
CA TRP A 468 -4.31 13.88 17.48
C TRP A 468 -2.85 13.81 17.93
N GLN A 469 -2.39 14.76 18.76
CA GLN A 469 -1.07 14.67 19.37
C GLN A 469 -0.95 13.45 20.30
N LEU A 470 -1.97 13.16 21.10
CA LEU A 470 -2.01 11.97 21.96
C LEU A 470 -2.02 10.67 21.15
N LEU A 471 -2.79 10.60 20.05
CA LEU A 471 -2.78 9.44 19.15
C LEU A 471 -1.39 9.24 18.51
N PHE A 472 -0.75 10.34 18.08
CA PHE A 472 0.62 10.32 17.55
C PHE A 472 1.66 9.89 18.56
N HIS A 473 1.49 10.24 19.84
CA HIS A 473 2.39 9.81 20.90
C HIS A 473 2.18 8.34 21.31
N SER A 474 0.98 7.79 21.10
CA SER A 474 0.56 6.46 21.55
C SER A 474 0.44 5.45 20.40
N VAL A 475 -0.79 5.18 19.92
CA VAL A 475 -1.11 4.13 18.94
C VAL A 475 -0.31 4.24 17.64
N TYR A 476 0.02 5.47 17.21
CA TYR A 476 0.75 5.71 15.97
C TYR A 476 2.28 5.71 16.13
N ASN A 477 2.82 5.53 17.33
CA ASN A 477 4.27 5.52 17.58
C ASN A 477 4.76 4.19 18.16
N CYS A 478 4.58 3.11 17.40
CA CYS A 478 5.21 1.84 17.72
C CYS A 478 6.73 1.94 17.47
N THR A 479 7.52 1.81 18.54
CA THR A 479 8.99 1.77 18.47
C THR A 479 9.56 0.37 18.71
N LEU A 480 8.69 -0.65 18.79
CA LEU A 480 9.12 -2.02 18.98
C LEU A 480 9.83 -2.53 17.71
N PRO A 481 11.04 -3.09 17.82
CA PRO A 481 11.80 -3.53 16.66
C PRO A 481 11.07 -4.69 15.95
N GLN A 482 11.06 -4.67 14.62
CA GLN A 482 10.49 -5.73 13.77
C GLN A 482 8.99 -6.00 14.02
N TYR A 483 8.26 -5.02 14.58
CA TYR A 483 6.84 -5.17 14.86
C TYR A 483 6.02 -5.27 13.56
N LYS A 484 5.28 -6.38 13.40
CA LYS A 484 4.36 -6.61 12.27
C LYS A 484 2.94 -6.31 12.71
N ASN A 485 2.29 -5.35 12.05
CA ASN A 485 0.91 -4.92 12.36
C ASN A 485 -0.14 -5.92 11.88
N HIS A 486 -0.13 -7.11 12.48
CA HIS A 486 -1.28 -8.01 12.45
C HIS A 486 -2.15 -7.67 13.64
N ASN A 487 -3.43 -7.36 13.43
CA ASN A 487 -4.33 -7.17 14.56
C ASN A 487 -4.47 -8.50 15.31
N ARG A 488 -3.88 -8.53 16.51
CA ARG A 488 -3.84 -9.70 17.41
C ARG A 488 -4.75 -9.59 18.63
N SER A 489 -5.64 -8.61 18.62
CA SER A 489 -6.53 -8.36 19.74
C SER A 489 -7.51 -9.53 19.94
N PRO A 490 -7.95 -9.76 21.20
CA PRO A 490 -8.98 -10.76 21.49
C PRO A 490 -10.28 -10.60 20.71
N LEU A 491 -10.57 -9.39 20.22
CA LEU A 491 -11.76 -9.10 19.42
C LEU A 491 -11.77 -9.84 18.07
N VAL A 492 -10.62 -9.98 17.41
CA VAL A 492 -10.52 -10.51 16.04
C VAL A 492 -9.85 -11.88 15.96
N HIS A 493 -9.42 -12.42 17.10
CA HIS A 493 -8.79 -13.73 17.20
C HIS A 493 -9.75 -14.80 17.67
N ARG A 494 -9.48 -16.05 17.27
CA ARG A 494 -10.20 -17.21 17.81
C ARG A 494 -10.01 -17.25 19.34
N PRO A 495 -11.09 -17.26 20.15
CA PRO A 495 -10.97 -17.24 21.61
C PRO A 495 -10.11 -18.39 22.15
N SER A 496 -9.22 -18.08 23.10
CA SER A 496 -8.46 -19.08 23.87
C SER A 496 -7.99 -18.52 25.22
N LEU A 497 -7.58 -19.37 26.15
CA LEU A 497 -7.00 -18.92 27.43
C LEU A 497 -5.55 -18.43 27.33
N ARG A 498 -4.96 -18.44 26.12
CA ARG A 498 -3.53 -18.16 25.88
C ARG A 498 -3.32 -17.07 24.82
N MET A 499 -4.22 -16.09 24.75
CA MET A 499 -4.13 -14.98 23.79
C MET A 499 -3.08 -13.97 24.27
N GLN A 500 -2.33 -13.41 23.32
CA GLN A 500 -1.41 -12.31 23.57
C GLN A 500 -2.19 -11.00 23.66
N THR A 501 -1.90 -10.20 24.67
CA THR A 501 -2.66 -8.98 24.99
C THR A 501 -1.77 -7.75 25.18
N ASP A 502 -0.53 -7.86 24.75
CA ASP A 502 0.47 -6.81 24.88
C ASP A 502 0.23 -5.73 23.82
N ILE A 503 0.43 -4.49 24.23
CA ILE A 503 0.31 -3.29 23.40
C ILE A 503 1.59 -2.45 23.59
N TRP A 504 1.92 -1.60 22.62
CA TRP A 504 3.16 -0.80 22.62
C TRP A 504 2.96 0.62 23.15
N TYR A 505 1.79 0.93 23.71
CA TYR A 505 1.40 2.26 24.15
C TYR A 505 0.57 2.20 25.43
N GLU A 506 0.50 3.32 26.14
CA GLU A 506 -0.33 3.46 27.34
C GLU A 506 -1.81 3.66 26.97
N PRO A 507 -2.73 2.78 27.41
CA PRO A 507 -4.16 2.92 27.13
C PRO A 507 -4.75 4.25 27.59
N THR A 508 -4.21 4.81 28.68
CA THR A 508 -4.73 6.04 29.28
C THR A 508 -4.63 7.24 28.33
N ASP A 509 -3.55 7.36 27.56
CA ASP A 509 -3.38 8.44 26.58
C ASP A 509 -4.32 8.27 25.39
N PHE A 510 -4.54 7.02 24.97
CA PHE A 510 -5.54 6.72 23.95
C PHE A 510 -6.97 7.06 24.42
N TYR A 511 -7.37 6.67 25.64
CA TYR A 511 -8.69 6.98 26.18
C TYR A 511 -8.91 8.49 26.36
N LYS A 512 -7.87 9.25 26.73
CA LYS A 512 -7.92 10.73 26.74
C LYS A 512 -8.19 11.29 25.34
N ALA A 513 -7.49 10.78 24.31
CA ALA A 513 -7.71 11.21 22.92
C ALA A 513 -9.14 10.91 22.46
N TRP A 514 -9.66 9.72 22.78
CA TRP A 514 -11.03 9.34 22.49
C TRP A 514 -12.05 10.29 23.16
N LYS A 515 -11.85 10.62 24.43
CA LYS A 515 -12.70 11.58 25.16
C LYS A 515 -12.70 12.95 24.49
N LEU A 516 -11.54 13.48 24.12
CA LEU A 516 -11.41 14.79 23.46
C LEU A 516 -12.11 14.83 22.09
N LEU A 517 -12.02 13.76 21.30
CA LEU A 517 -12.77 13.64 20.05
C LEU A 517 -14.28 13.63 20.30
N PHE A 518 -14.74 12.93 21.33
CA PHE A 518 -16.15 12.90 21.69
C PHE A 518 -16.66 14.28 22.15
N GLU A 519 -15.86 15.03 22.90
CA GLU A 519 -16.18 16.40 23.33
C GLU A 519 -16.29 17.39 22.15
N ALA A 520 -15.52 17.17 21.08
CA ALA A 520 -15.61 17.96 19.85
C ALA A 520 -16.81 17.59 18.95
N ALA A 521 -17.49 16.47 19.22
CA ALA A 521 -18.52 15.91 18.34
C ALA A 521 -19.74 16.83 18.07
N PRO A 522 -20.30 17.58 19.04
CA PRO A 522 -21.48 18.40 18.80
C PRO A 522 -21.34 19.40 17.65
N GLY A 523 -20.13 19.90 17.38
CA GLY A 523 -19.85 20.85 16.30
C GLY A 523 -19.44 20.23 14.97
N LEU A 524 -19.07 18.94 14.95
CA LEU A 524 -18.35 18.32 13.82
C LEU A 524 -19.00 17.05 13.31
N ALA A 525 -20.07 16.56 13.96
CA ALA A 525 -20.75 15.32 13.59
C ALA A 525 -21.37 15.31 12.18
N THR A 526 -21.42 16.44 11.46
CA THR A 526 -21.88 16.47 10.05
C THR A 526 -20.74 16.26 9.05
N LEU A 527 -19.48 16.35 9.49
CA LEU A 527 -18.31 16.17 8.65
C LEU A 527 -17.99 14.68 8.52
N GLU A 528 -17.88 14.20 7.28
CA GLU A 528 -17.55 12.81 6.97
C GLU A 528 -16.19 12.40 7.57
N THR A 529 -15.18 13.27 7.42
CA THR A 529 -13.83 13.06 7.96
C THR A 529 -13.83 12.88 9.48
N PHE A 530 -14.53 13.77 10.20
CA PHE A 530 -14.64 13.68 11.66
C PHE A 530 -15.39 12.42 12.10
N ARG A 531 -16.48 12.08 11.43
CA ARG A 531 -17.25 10.90 11.76
C ARG A 531 -16.48 9.60 11.54
N TYR A 532 -15.71 9.52 10.46
CA TYR A 532 -14.85 8.36 10.21
C TYR A 532 -13.88 8.16 11.38
N ASP A 533 -13.15 9.21 11.77
CA ASP A 533 -12.16 9.11 12.85
C ASP A 533 -12.81 8.83 14.20
N LEU A 534 -13.95 9.46 14.50
CA LEU A 534 -14.67 9.19 15.74
C LEU A 534 -15.12 7.72 15.81
N VAL A 535 -15.57 7.13 14.69
CA VAL A 535 -15.93 5.72 14.61
C VAL A 535 -14.69 4.83 14.76
N ASP A 536 -13.59 5.09 14.05
CA ASP A 536 -12.39 4.22 14.12
C ASP A 536 -11.70 4.30 15.49
N VAL A 537 -11.64 5.49 16.10
CA VAL A 537 -11.14 5.66 17.47
C VAL A 537 -12.09 4.99 18.46
N THR A 538 -13.40 5.11 18.31
CA THR A 538 -14.33 4.37 19.18
C THR A 538 -14.14 2.86 19.02
N ARG A 539 -14.05 2.34 17.80
CA ARG A 539 -13.78 0.92 17.52
C ARG A 539 -12.49 0.45 18.20
N GLN A 540 -11.45 1.28 18.20
CA GLN A 540 -10.20 0.98 18.91
C GLN A 540 -10.39 0.97 20.44
N ALA A 541 -11.21 1.85 21.01
CA ALA A 541 -11.57 1.80 22.44
C ALA A 541 -12.30 0.51 22.79
N LEU A 542 -13.25 0.07 21.96
CA LEU A 542 -13.97 -1.20 22.15
C LEU A 542 -13.01 -2.40 22.04
N GLN A 543 -12.01 -2.35 21.17
CA GLN A 543 -10.96 -3.36 21.08
C GLN A 543 -10.10 -3.44 22.35
N LEU A 544 -9.74 -2.30 22.95
CA LEU A 544 -9.01 -2.26 24.21
C LEU A 544 -9.85 -2.81 25.38
N LEU A 545 -11.10 -2.37 25.49
CA LEU A 545 -12.04 -2.88 26.49
C LEU A 545 -12.25 -4.39 26.35
N THR A 546 -12.39 -4.91 25.13
CA THR A 546 -12.46 -6.37 24.88
C THR A 546 -11.24 -7.09 25.44
N THR A 547 -10.06 -6.48 25.32
CA THR A 547 -8.80 -7.03 25.83
C THR A 547 -8.75 -7.01 27.36
N GLU A 548 -9.26 -5.96 27.99
CA GLU A 548 -9.39 -5.84 29.46
C GLU A 548 -10.34 -6.91 30.01
N PHE A 549 -11.56 -7.03 29.47
CA PHE A 549 -12.52 -8.06 29.88
C PHE A 549 -11.99 -9.46 29.64
N TYR A 550 -11.29 -9.70 28.54
CA TYR A 550 -10.63 -10.97 28.30
C TYR A 550 -9.65 -11.34 29.43
N LYS A 551 -8.84 -10.39 29.92
CA LYS A 551 -7.90 -10.63 31.03
C LYS A 551 -8.64 -10.97 32.31
N GLU A 552 -9.73 -10.26 32.62
CA GLU A 552 -10.58 -10.53 33.79
C GLU A 552 -11.21 -11.93 33.74
N ILE A 553 -11.85 -12.27 32.62
CA ILE A 553 -12.46 -13.59 32.40
C ILE A 553 -11.41 -14.69 32.56
N ARG A 554 -10.25 -14.52 31.92
CA ARG A 554 -9.15 -15.50 31.98
C ARG A 554 -8.66 -15.70 33.42
N ASN A 555 -8.46 -14.62 34.17
CA ASN A 555 -7.98 -14.68 35.54
C ASN A 555 -9.02 -15.34 36.46
N ALA A 556 -10.30 -14.98 36.32
CA ALA A 556 -11.40 -15.56 37.07
C ALA A 556 -11.54 -17.07 36.81
N PHE A 557 -11.46 -17.47 35.54
CA PHE A 557 -11.49 -18.87 35.13
C PHE A 557 -10.30 -19.68 35.66
N GLN A 558 -9.10 -19.08 35.73
CA GLN A 558 -7.91 -19.72 36.32
C GLN A 558 -8.05 -19.95 37.82
N VAL A 559 -8.73 -19.06 38.54
CA VAL A 559 -8.98 -19.19 39.99
C VAL A 559 -10.09 -20.22 40.27
N ASN A 560 -11.17 -20.20 39.48
CA ASN A 560 -12.27 -21.14 39.64
C ASN A 560 -12.81 -21.59 38.27
N PRO A 561 -12.41 -22.77 37.78
CA PRO A 561 -12.89 -23.31 36.49
C PRO A 561 -14.40 -23.58 36.44
N ASN A 562 -15.05 -23.71 37.60
CA ASN A 562 -16.48 -23.90 37.72
C ASN A 562 -17.25 -22.57 37.88
N LEU A 563 -16.54 -21.44 37.87
CA LEU A 563 -17.17 -20.12 37.88
C LEU A 563 -17.99 -19.99 36.60
N ARG A 564 -19.32 -19.96 36.75
CA ARG A 564 -20.17 -19.40 35.71
C ARG A 564 -19.77 -17.93 35.62
N VAL A 565 -19.10 -17.56 34.54
CA VAL A 565 -18.74 -16.16 34.25
C VAL A 565 -19.99 -15.33 34.53
N MET A 566 -19.84 -14.30 35.36
CA MET A 566 -20.96 -13.51 35.88
C MET A 566 -21.89 -13.10 34.72
N PRO A 567 -23.22 -13.18 34.91
CA PRO A 567 -24.20 -12.74 33.90
C PRO A 567 -23.85 -11.37 33.28
N ASP A 568 -23.28 -10.48 34.10
CA ASP A 568 -22.87 -9.12 33.73
C ASP A 568 -21.73 -9.08 32.70
N VAL A 569 -20.77 -10.02 32.74
CA VAL A 569 -19.64 -10.06 31.80
C VAL A 569 -20.07 -10.64 30.45
N ASP A 570 -20.95 -11.66 30.47
CA ASP A 570 -21.57 -12.21 29.25
C ASP A 570 -22.54 -11.22 28.61
N GLU A 571 -23.29 -10.46 29.42
CA GLU A 571 -24.16 -9.38 28.94
C GLU A 571 -23.35 -8.22 28.36
N LEU A 572 -22.25 -7.82 29.01
CA LEU A 572 -21.37 -6.76 28.53
C LEU A 572 -20.62 -7.15 27.25
N ALA A 573 -20.11 -8.39 27.15
CA ALA A 573 -19.49 -8.89 25.93
C ALA A 573 -20.48 -8.95 24.76
N ARG A 574 -21.73 -9.37 25.01
CA ARG A 574 -22.80 -9.33 24.01
C ARG A 574 -23.13 -7.90 23.61
N ASN A 575 -23.31 -6.99 24.57
CA ASN A 575 -23.64 -5.59 24.31
C ASN A 575 -22.52 -4.89 23.55
N LEU A 576 -21.25 -5.12 23.91
CA LEU A 576 -20.09 -4.60 23.18
C LEU A 576 -20.07 -5.05 21.73
N TYR A 577 -20.35 -6.35 21.49
CA TYR A 577 -20.40 -6.92 20.14
C TYR A 577 -21.59 -6.38 19.33
N TYR A 578 -22.77 -6.20 19.95
CA TYR A 578 -23.92 -5.59 19.30
C TYR A 578 -23.70 -4.11 18.98
N SER A 579 -23.06 -3.34 19.87
CA SER A 579 -22.68 -1.95 19.60
C SER A 579 -21.68 -1.84 18.47
N LEU A 580 -20.65 -2.70 18.43
CA LEU A 580 -19.70 -2.79 17.31
C LEU A 580 -20.40 -3.05 15.97
N HIS A 581 -21.39 -3.94 15.95
CA HIS A 581 -22.14 -4.28 14.73
C HIS A 581 -23.08 -3.17 14.26
N GLU A 582 -23.64 -2.39 15.19
CA GLU A 582 -24.49 -1.23 14.88
C GLU A 582 -23.65 -0.01 14.45
N ASP A 583 -22.49 0.22 15.08
CA ASP A 583 -21.53 1.29 14.70
C ASP A 583 -21.02 1.10 13.27
N LEU A 584 -20.81 -0.16 12.84
CA LEU A 584 -20.43 -0.52 11.47
C LEU A 584 -21.59 -0.38 10.47
N LYS A 585 -22.84 -0.22 10.92
CA LYS A 585 -24.04 -0.19 10.07
C LYS A 585 -24.75 1.16 10.00
N ASN A 586 -24.68 2.02 11.03
CA ASN A 586 -25.34 3.33 11.04
C ASN A 586 -24.71 4.33 12.03
N GLU A 587 -24.49 5.54 11.53
CA GLU A 587 -24.47 6.85 12.21
C GLU A 587 -24.65 6.90 13.74
N LEU A 588 -23.55 7.18 14.45
CA LEU A 588 -23.32 7.90 15.74
C LEU A 588 -24.39 7.96 16.86
N HIS A 589 -25.68 8.07 16.55
CA HIS A 589 -26.76 8.39 17.48
C HIS A 589 -27.00 7.31 18.55
N LYS A 590 -26.71 6.04 18.25
CA LYS A 590 -26.93 4.93 19.21
C LYS A 590 -25.75 4.70 20.15
N LEU A 591 -24.54 5.05 19.72
CA LEU A 591 -23.34 5.03 20.56
C LEU A 591 -23.40 6.11 21.65
N LEU A 592 -23.92 7.31 21.32
CA LEU A 592 -24.23 8.36 22.30
C LEU A 592 -25.19 7.86 23.39
N LEU A 593 -26.16 7.02 23.04
CA LEU A 593 -27.09 6.40 24.00
C LEU A 593 -26.38 5.38 24.91
N PHE A 594 -25.46 4.58 24.36
CA PHE A 594 -24.69 3.59 25.12
C PHE A 594 -23.64 4.25 26.04
N LEU A 595 -22.96 5.30 25.60
CA LEU A 595 -22.02 6.07 26.42
C LEU A 595 -22.74 6.95 27.45
N ALA A 596 -23.93 7.46 27.15
CA ALA A 596 -24.80 8.10 28.14
C ALA A 596 -25.22 7.11 29.26
N LEU A 597 -25.43 5.84 28.93
CA LEU A 597 -25.66 4.77 29.92
C LEU A 597 -24.39 4.44 30.72
N LYS A 598 -23.19 4.56 30.14
CA LYS A 598 -21.91 4.38 30.85
C LYS A 598 -21.58 5.53 31.82
N ASN A 599 -22.06 6.75 31.56
CA ASN A 599 -21.96 7.90 32.46
C ASN A 599 -22.91 7.85 33.67
N LEU A 600 -23.72 6.79 33.85
CA LEU A 600 -24.65 6.60 34.97
C LEU A 600 -24.08 5.80 36.17
N GLY A 601 -22.76 5.66 36.30
CA GLY A 601 -22.14 5.37 37.61
C GLY A 601 -22.20 3.92 38.11
N LEU A 602 -21.69 2.96 37.32
CA LEU A 602 -21.45 1.58 37.79
C LEU A 602 -19.98 1.31 38.18
N PHE A 603 -19.33 2.32 38.77
CA PHE A 603 -18.18 2.15 39.66
C PHE A 603 -18.23 3.27 40.71
N GLN A 604 -18.98 3.02 41.79
CA GLN A 604 -18.73 3.65 43.08
C GLN A 604 -18.54 2.53 44.12
N GLU A 605 -17.37 2.61 44.77
CA GLU A 605 -16.76 1.75 45.80
C GLU A 605 -16.27 0.35 45.38
#